data_AF-A0A1B7UCF3-F1
#
_entry.id   AF-A0A1B7UCF3-F1
#
_cell.length_a   1.000
_cell.length_b   1.000
_cell.length_c   1.000
_cell.angle_alpha   90.00
_cell.angle_beta   90.00
_cell.angle_gamma   90.00
#
_symmetry.space_group_name_H-M   'P 1'
#
loop_
_entity.id
_entity.type
_entity.pdbx_description
1 polymer ?
#
loop_
_entity_poly.entity_id
_entity_poly.type
_entity_poly.pdbx_seq_one_letter_code
_entity_poly.pdbx_strand_id
1 'polypeptide(L)'
;MTDRSLRHVAGAVAPLLRDNIDTDVIAPSRLHVAGLGKTGYESILFGNWRYDENGCERPDFILNQTAYRTATILIVGANFGCGSSRESAVWALRGFGIKAIIAPSFGSIFAANCYRNTILPLALPPDEHARLVAELHIDAAEPPQAEIDLEHNRVRAAGGPWRSFPIDARPRQLLLDGLDDIDDNLRHRKDIDAYRTHDQHLHPWLYRPANTRKDQ
;
A
#
# COMPACT_ATOMS: atom_id res chain seq x y z
N MET A 1 -19.69 5.45 4.37
CA MET A 1 -18.53 4.94 3.62
C MET A 1 -17.33 5.76 4.08
N THR A 2 -16.33 5.13 4.69
CA THR A 2 -15.12 5.82 5.15
C THR A 2 -14.36 6.34 3.93
N ASP A 3 -13.99 7.62 3.94
CA ASP A 3 -13.17 8.22 2.89
C ASP A 3 -11.82 7.49 2.82
N ARG A 4 -11.53 6.91 1.65
CA ARG A 4 -10.29 6.19 1.35
C ARG A 4 -9.32 7.03 0.52
N SER A 5 -9.68 8.28 0.22
CA SER A 5 -8.82 9.18 -0.55
C SER A 5 -7.54 9.51 0.21
N LEU A 6 -6.44 9.58 -0.54
CA LEU A 6 -5.11 9.88 -0.03
C LEU A 6 -4.63 11.20 -0.65
N ARG A 7 -5.02 12.33 -0.07
CA ARG A 7 -4.57 13.66 -0.53
C ARG A 7 -3.33 14.13 0.21
N HIS A 8 -3.38 14.00 1.53
CA HIS A 8 -2.33 14.43 2.43
C HIS A 8 -2.07 13.35 3.49
N VAL A 9 -0.80 13.05 3.74
CA VAL A 9 -0.36 12.15 4.79
C VAL A 9 0.64 12.90 5.66
N ALA A 10 0.36 13.00 6.95
CA ALA A 10 1.30 13.53 7.91
C ALA A 10 1.33 12.61 9.13
N GLY A 11 2.52 12.41 9.69
CA GLY A 11 2.69 11.65 10.92
C GLY A 11 4.07 11.06 11.08
N ALA A 12 4.17 10.18 12.10
CA ALA A 12 5.41 9.53 12.44
C ALA A 12 5.92 8.63 11.30
N VAL A 13 7.22 8.74 11.05
CA VAL A 13 7.95 7.95 10.07
C VAL A 13 8.70 6.84 10.79
N ALA A 14 8.39 5.58 10.51
CA ALA A 14 9.17 4.47 11.04
C ALA A 14 10.37 4.18 10.12
N PRO A 15 11.63 4.32 10.59
CA PRO A 15 12.81 3.98 9.80
C PRO A 15 13.10 2.47 9.81
N LEU A 16 13.09 1.86 8.62
CA LEU A 16 13.53 0.49 8.40
C LEU A 16 14.47 0.46 7.18
N LEU A 17 15.63 1.14 7.34
CA LEU A 17 16.63 1.40 6.30
C LEU A 17 17.42 0.14 5.90
N ARG A 18 16.72 -0.86 5.38
CA ARG A 18 17.30 -2.08 4.81
C ARG A 18 16.85 -2.24 3.37
N ASP A 19 17.80 -2.60 2.52
CA ASP A 19 17.54 -2.91 1.12
C ASP A 19 16.97 -4.32 0.98
N ASN A 20 16.30 -4.57 -0.15
CA ASN A 20 15.84 -5.90 -0.58
C ASN A 20 14.93 -6.60 0.44
N ILE A 21 14.11 -5.84 1.15
CA ILE A 21 13.03 -6.41 1.96
C ILE A 21 11.98 -6.99 1.00
N ASP A 22 11.97 -8.32 0.87
CA ASP A 22 11.03 -9.03 0.02
C ASP A 22 9.64 -9.19 0.67
N THR A 23 8.68 -9.67 -0.13
CA THR A 23 7.31 -9.89 0.33
C THR A 23 7.13 -10.98 1.40
N ASP A 24 8.04 -11.95 1.50
CA ASP A 24 8.01 -12.96 2.56
C ASP A 24 8.54 -12.40 3.88
N VAL A 25 9.49 -11.46 3.84
CA VAL A 25 9.88 -10.69 5.02
C VAL A 25 8.72 -9.82 5.51
N ILE A 26 8.02 -9.13 4.60
CA ILE A 26 6.88 -8.26 4.96
C ILE A 26 5.71 -9.07 5.52
N ALA A 27 5.39 -10.21 4.93
CA ALA A 27 4.32 -11.09 5.41
C ALA A 27 4.72 -12.55 5.19
N PRO A 28 5.33 -13.24 6.19
CA PRO A 28 5.85 -14.59 6.02
C PRO A 28 4.78 -15.59 5.57
N SER A 29 5.08 -16.39 4.53
CA SER A 29 4.17 -17.38 3.93
C SER A 29 3.71 -18.45 4.89
N ARG A 30 4.55 -18.81 5.86
CA ARG A 30 4.24 -19.77 6.92
C ARG A 30 3.20 -19.26 7.92
N LEU A 31 3.01 -17.95 8.03
CA LEU A 31 2.07 -17.35 8.98
C LEU A 31 0.72 -17.15 8.30
N HIS A 32 -0.32 -17.67 8.94
CA HIS A 32 -1.66 -17.72 8.39
C HIS A 32 -2.59 -16.79 9.18
N VAL A 33 -3.42 -16.05 8.46
CA VAL A 33 -4.53 -15.27 9.03
C VAL A 33 -5.79 -16.10 8.82
N ALA A 34 -6.53 -16.37 9.89
CA ALA A 34 -7.77 -17.13 9.79
C ALA A 34 -8.88 -16.30 9.12
N GLY A 35 -9.59 -16.90 8.17
CA GLY A 35 -10.71 -16.29 7.45
C GLY A 35 -10.42 -15.96 5.99
N LEU A 36 -11.45 -15.52 5.27
CA LEU A 36 -11.40 -15.18 3.84
C LEU A 36 -11.35 -13.66 3.57
N GLY A 37 -11.31 -12.84 4.63
CA GLY A 37 -11.34 -11.38 4.54
C GLY A 37 -9.97 -10.75 4.32
N LYS A 38 -9.93 -9.43 4.09
CA LYS A 38 -8.70 -8.60 3.98
C LYS A 38 -8.25 -7.97 5.31
N THR A 39 -8.70 -8.49 6.45
CA THR A 39 -8.47 -7.95 7.80
C THR A 39 -7.69 -8.95 8.67
N GLY A 40 -6.96 -8.48 9.68
CA GLY A 40 -6.19 -9.33 10.60
C GLY A 40 -4.76 -9.61 10.13
N TYR A 41 -4.37 -9.14 8.94
CA TYR A 41 -3.03 -9.32 8.37
C TYR A 41 -1.95 -8.51 9.11
N GLU A 42 -2.33 -7.51 9.89
CA GLU A 42 -1.41 -6.76 10.75
C GLU A 42 -0.68 -7.63 11.79
N SER A 43 -1.26 -8.78 12.15
CA SER A 43 -0.66 -9.78 13.03
C SER A 43 0.52 -10.52 12.40
N ILE A 44 0.58 -10.60 11.07
CA ILE A 44 1.67 -11.27 10.34
C ILE A 44 2.68 -10.29 9.73
N LEU A 45 2.40 -8.98 9.81
CA LEU A 45 3.32 -7.94 9.32
C LEU A 45 4.68 -8.13 9.97
N PHE A 46 5.74 -8.26 9.16
CA PHE A 46 7.12 -8.51 9.60
C PHE A 46 7.23 -9.61 10.66
N GLY A 47 6.40 -10.66 10.60
CA GLY A 47 6.21 -11.57 11.74
C GLY A 47 7.49 -12.18 12.30
N ASN A 48 8.43 -12.57 11.44
CA ASN A 48 9.73 -13.13 11.85
C ASN A 48 10.65 -12.11 12.54
N TRP A 49 10.42 -10.81 12.33
CA TRP A 49 11.18 -9.71 12.91
C TRP A 49 10.45 -9.06 14.09
N ARG A 50 9.11 -9.11 14.10
CA ARG A 50 8.29 -8.53 15.16
C ARG A 50 8.09 -9.45 16.35
N TYR A 51 8.11 -10.77 16.16
CA TYR A 51 7.79 -11.71 17.22
C TYR A 51 8.92 -12.71 17.47
N ASP A 52 9.04 -13.18 18.71
CA ASP A 52 9.88 -14.32 19.07
C ASP A 52 9.12 -15.66 18.90
N GLU A 53 9.77 -16.76 19.27
CA GLU A 53 9.20 -18.11 19.14
C GLU A 53 7.99 -18.35 20.06
N ASN A 54 7.85 -17.55 21.12
CA ASN A 54 6.73 -17.59 22.05
C ASN A 54 5.57 -16.68 21.62
N GLY A 55 5.72 -15.95 20.50
CA GLY A 55 4.76 -14.96 20.03
C GLY A 55 4.82 -13.62 20.75
N CYS A 56 5.86 -13.37 21.56
CA CYS A 56 6.07 -12.09 22.22
C CYS A 56 6.73 -11.08 21.27
N GLU A 57 6.36 -9.81 21.38
CA GLU A 57 6.95 -8.77 20.54
C GLU A 57 8.41 -8.49 20.90
N ARG A 58 9.26 -8.46 19.87
CA ARG A 58 10.67 -8.08 19.97
C ARG A 58 10.78 -6.56 20.14
N PRO A 59 11.24 -6.04 21.30
CA PRO A 59 11.18 -4.61 21.60
C PRO A 59 12.15 -3.77 20.76
N ASP A 60 13.19 -4.39 20.20
CA ASP A 60 14.17 -3.77 19.32
C ASP A 60 13.61 -3.50 17.91
N PHE A 61 12.57 -4.22 17.49
CA PHE A 61 11.99 -4.00 16.18
C PHE A 61 11.24 -2.68 16.10
N ILE A 62 11.49 -1.89 15.05
CA ILE A 62 11.04 -0.50 14.95
C ILE A 62 9.54 -0.32 15.19
N LEU A 63 8.69 -1.12 14.53
CA LEU A 63 7.22 -1.00 14.67
C LEU A 63 6.68 -1.53 16.00
N ASN A 64 7.53 -2.17 16.81
CA ASN A 64 7.18 -2.59 18.16
C ASN A 64 7.50 -1.51 19.21
N GLN A 65 8.34 -0.53 18.89
CA GLN A 65 8.65 0.55 19.80
C GLN A 65 7.46 1.51 19.90
N THR A 66 7.14 1.95 21.11
CA THR A 66 5.96 2.79 21.42
C THR A 66 5.85 4.02 20.50
N ALA A 67 6.97 4.64 20.16
CA ALA A 67 7.03 5.83 19.31
C ALA A 67 6.55 5.60 17.86
N TYR A 68 6.57 4.35 17.37
CA TYR A 68 6.23 4.01 15.99
C TYR A 68 4.96 3.14 15.86
N ARG A 69 4.26 2.88 16.98
CA ARG A 69 3.04 2.05 16.99
C ARG A 69 1.90 2.59 16.14
N THR A 70 1.89 3.90 15.95
CA THR A 70 0.90 4.63 15.14
C THR A 70 1.55 5.26 13.91
N ALA A 71 2.75 4.80 13.53
CA ALA A 71 3.43 5.28 12.33
C ALA A 71 2.53 5.04 11.11
N THR A 72 2.39 6.08 10.29
CA THR A 72 1.61 6.02 9.04
C THR A 72 2.52 6.04 7.82
N ILE A 73 3.81 6.34 8.01
CA ILE A 73 4.82 6.41 6.97
C ILE A 73 5.95 5.46 7.34
N LEU A 74 6.40 4.64 6.38
CA LEU A 74 7.60 3.81 6.52
C LEU A 74 8.67 4.37 5.58
N ILE A 75 9.91 4.52 6.06
CA ILE A 75 11.05 4.85 5.19
C ILE A 75 12.03 3.67 5.17
N VAL A 76 12.38 3.19 3.98
CA VAL A 76 13.07 1.91 3.78
C VAL A 76 14.21 2.01 2.77
N GLY A 77 15.00 0.95 2.66
CA GLY A 77 16.04 0.84 1.65
C GLY A 77 15.50 0.55 0.24
N ALA A 78 16.42 0.38 -0.71
CA ALA A 78 16.10 0.11 -2.11
C ALA A 78 15.43 -1.27 -2.30
N ASN A 79 14.70 -1.41 -3.40
CA ASN A 79 14.09 -2.66 -3.85
C ASN A 79 13.11 -3.28 -2.81
N PHE A 80 12.30 -2.43 -2.18
CA PHE A 80 11.30 -2.87 -1.19
C PHE A 80 10.12 -3.58 -1.84
N GLY A 81 9.63 -4.64 -1.20
CA GLY A 81 8.54 -5.48 -1.71
C GLY A 81 8.93 -6.31 -2.92
N CYS A 82 10.21 -6.67 -3.05
CA CYS A 82 10.67 -7.55 -4.11
C CYS A 82 10.27 -9.02 -3.88
N GLY A 83 10.66 -9.90 -4.80
CA GLY A 83 10.34 -11.33 -4.74
C GLY A 83 8.93 -11.65 -5.24
N SER A 84 8.24 -12.56 -4.54
CA SER A 84 6.95 -13.10 -4.98
C SER A 84 5.82 -12.08 -5.02
N SER A 85 4.86 -12.26 -5.92
CA SER A 85 3.62 -11.47 -5.94
C SER A 85 2.72 -11.89 -4.78
N ARG A 86 2.69 -11.11 -3.70
CA ARG A 86 1.85 -11.39 -2.52
C ARG A 86 1.13 -10.15 -2.05
N GLU A 87 -0.16 -10.09 -2.33
CA GLU A 87 -1.01 -8.98 -1.88
C GLU A 87 -1.16 -8.94 -0.35
N SER A 88 -0.99 -10.09 0.32
CA SER A 88 -0.97 -10.21 1.77
C SER A 88 0.05 -9.29 2.44
N ALA A 89 1.19 -9.02 1.78
CA ALA A 89 2.20 -8.07 2.28
C ALA A 89 1.64 -6.65 2.37
N VAL A 90 0.88 -6.22 1.36
CA VAL A 90 0.24 -4.91 1.31
C VAL A 90 -0.93 -4.83 2.29
N TRP A 91 -1.72 -5.91 2.42
CA TRP A 91 -2.79 -5.97 3.42
C TRP A 91 -2.25 -5.90 4.85
N ALA A 92 -1.11 -6.52 5.13
CA ALA A 92 -0.45 -6.45 6.44
C ALA A 92 0.00 -5.03 6.79
N LEU A 93 0.62 -4.33 5.83
CA LEU A 93 1.00 -2.92 5.97
C LEU A 93 -0.22 -2.02 6.17
N ARG A 94 -1.27 -2.22 5.38
CA ARG A 94 -2.53 -1.46 5.48
C ARG A 94 -3.23 -1.70 6.82
N GLY A 95 -3.30 -2.96 7.26
CA GLY A 95 -3.92 -3.34 8.54
C GLY A 95 -3.22 -2.71 9.74
N PHE A 96 -1.89 -2.56 9.66
CA PHE A 96 -1.13 -1.83 10.69
C PHE A 96 -1.42 -0.32 10.69
N GLY A 97 -1.82 0.24 9.54
CA GLY A 97 -2.12 1.66 9.39
C GLY A 97 -1.11 2.44 8.54
N ILE A 98 -0.18 1.76 7.86
CA ILE A 98 0.74 2.41 6.92
C ILE A 98 -0.06 2.94 5.72
N LYS A 99 0.17 4.20 5.39
CA LYS A 99 -0.44 4.93 4.27
C LYS A 99 0.56 5.25 3.16
N ALA A 100 1.83 5.42 3.50
CA ALA A 100 2.89 5.69 2.53
C ALA A 100 4.19 4.96 2.89
N ILE A 101 4.93 4.57 1.87
CA ILE A 101 6.24 3.93 2.01
C ILE A 101 7.20 4.72 1.13
N ILE A 102 8.30 5.18 1.68
CA ILE A 102 9.32 5.97 0.99
C ILE A 102 10.55 5.08 0.80
N ALA A 103 11.00 4.94 -0.44
CA ALA A 103 12.15 4.11 -0.79
C ALA A 103 12.87 4.64 -2.03
N PRO A 104 14.13 4.23 -2.29
CA PRO A 104 14.77 4.46 -3.58
C PRO A 104 14.08 3.72 -4.75
N SER A 105 13.54 2.53 -4.50
CA SER A 105 12.87 1.72 -5.51
C SER A 105 11.98 0.63 -4.89
N PHE A 106 11.05 0.11 -5.68
CA PHE A 106 10.09 -0.91 -5.30
C PHE A 106 10.02 -2.05 -6.30
N GLY A 107 9.63 -3.24 -5.85
CA GLY A 107 9.16 -4.30 -6.74
C GLY A 107 7.91 -3.83 -7.50
N SER A 108 7.90 -3.95 -8.83
CA SER A 108 6.82 -3.41 -9.69
C SER A 108 5.44 -3.95 -9.33
N ILE A 109 5.34 -5.25 -9.06
CA ILE A 109 4.08 -5.90 -8.66
C ILE A 109 3.62 -5.42 -7.29
N PHE A 110 4.55 -5.28 -6.33
CA PHE A 110 4.25 -4.76 -5.01
C PHE A 110 3.72 -3.32 -5.08
N ALA A 111 4.39 -2.44 -5.85
CA ALA A 111 3.92 -1.07 -6.05
C ALA A 111 2.51 -1.03 -6.66
N ALA A 112 2.23 -1.87 -7.66
CA ALA A 112 0.89 -2.00 -8.24
C ALA A 112 -0.16 -2.45 -7.20
N ASN A 113 0.20 -3.37 -6.29
CA ASN A 113 -0.68 -3.78 -5.19
C ASN A 113 -0.91 -2.67 -4.17
N CYS A 114 0.11 -1.84 -3.88
CA CYS A 114 -0.02 -0.69 -2.98
C CYS A 114 -1.06 0.30 -3.49
N TYR A 115 -0.98 0.71 -4.76
CA TYR A 115 -1.94 1.65 -5.34
C TYR A 115 -3.39 1.17 -5.20
N ARG A 116 -3.63 -0.12 -5.50
CA ARG A 116 -4.95 -0.76 -5.41
C ARG A 116 -5.48 -0.90 -3.99
N ASN A 117 -4.60 -0.83 -3.00
CA ASN A 117 -4.93 -0.90 -1.58
C ASN A 117 -4.71 0.45 -0.88
N THR A 118 -4.74 1.56 -1.62
CA THR A 118 -4.66 2.93 -1.10
C THR A 118 -3.41 3.21 -0.25
N ILE A 119 -2.28 2.59 -0.61
CA ILE A 119 -0.96 2.89 -0.07
C ILE A 119 -0.13 3.57 -1.16
N LEU A 120 0.58 4.65 -0.82
CA LEU A 120 1.50 5.33 -1.72
C LEU A 120 2.92 4.74 -1.62
N PRO A 121 3.41 3.98 -2.61
CA PRO A 121 4.83 3.68 -2.77
C PRO A 121 5.54 4.90 -3.40
N LEU A 122 6.15 5.73 -2.57
CA LEU A 122 6.83 6.96 -2.96
C LEU A 122 8.30 6.64 -3.28
N ALA A 123 8.63 6.60 -4.56
CA ALA A 123 10.00 6.39 -5.02
C ALA A 123 10.75 7.72 -5.09
N LEU A 124 11.90 7.81 -4.43
CA LEU A 124 12.84 8.95 -4.54
C LEU A 124 14.13 8.51 -5.21
N PRO A 125 14.80 9.39 -6.00
CA PRO A 125 16.18 9.16 -6.38
C PRO A 125 17.06 8.88 -5.14
N PRO A 126 18.07 8.00 -5.20
CA PRO A 126 18.87 7.62 -4.04
C PRO A 126 19.45 8.80 -3.26
N ASP A 127 19.92 9.85 -3.95
CA ASP A 127 20.46 11.05 -3.30
C ASP A 127 19.39 11.83 -2.53
N GLU A 128 18.19 11.98 -3.11
CA GLU A 128 17.06 12.62 -2.44
C GLU A 128 16.54 11.79 -1.28
N HIS A 129 16.49 10.47 -1.43
CA HIS A 129 16.16 9.55 -0.35
C HIS A 129 17.13 9.72 0.83
N ALA A 130 18.45 9.68 0.58
CA ALA A 130 19.47 9.84 1.60
C ALA A 130 19.39 11.21 2.29
N ARG A 131 19.15 12.28 1.52
CA ARG A 131 18.93 13.62 2.08
C ARG A 131 17.69 13.69 2.96
N LEU A 132 16.60 12.99 2.60
CA LEU A 132 15.38 12.99 3.40
C LEU A 132 15.60 12.22 4.71
N VAL A 133 16.28 11.07 4.65
CA VAL A 133 16.68 10.31 5.84
C VAL A 133 17.50 11.17 6.80
N ALA A 134 18.45 11.95 6.28
CA ALA A 134 19.25 12.86 7.11
C ALA A 134 18.43 13.96 7.79
N GLU A 135 17.45 14.55 7.07
CA GLU A 135 16.55 15.58 7.61
C GLU A 135 15.56 15.05 8.65
N LEU A 136 15.23 13.76 8.61
CA LEU A 136 14.33 13.17 9.59
C LEU A 136 14.95 13.09 10.98
N HIS A 137 16.29 13.18 11.13
CA HIS A 137 16.95 13.07 12.43
C HIS A 137 16.51 11.83 13.21
N ILE A 138 16.58 10.66 12.58
CA ILE A 138 16.04 9.39 13.10
C ILE A 138 16.55 8.95 14.48
N ASP A 139 17.68 9.50 14.94
CA ASP A 139 18.30 9.25 16.24
C ASP A 139 17.87 10.26 17.33
N ALA A 140 16.94 11.17 17.03
CA ALA A 140 16.42 12.14 17.97
C ALA A 140 15.51 11.49 19.04
N ALA A 141 15.24 12.23 20.13
CA ALA A 141 14.41 11.75 21.23
C ALA A 141 12.93 11.56 20.85
N GLU A 142 12.44 12.31 19.85
CA GLU A 142 11.08 12.22 19.35
C GLU A 142 11.04 11.49 18.00
N PRO A 143 9.96 10.73 17.71
CA PRO A 143 9.86 10.04 16.44
C PRO A 143 9.82 11.05 15.27
N PRO A 144 10.62 10.83 14.21
CA PRO A 144 10.66 11.70 13.06
C PRO A 144 9.28 11.85 12.41
N GLN A 145 8.97 13.06 11.97
CA GLN A 145 7.70 13.39 11.32
C GLN A 145 7.93 13.76 9.85
N ALA A 146 7.03 13.35 8.98
CA ALA A 146 7.03 13.77 7.58
C ALA A 146 5.63 14.15 7.11
N GLU A 147 5.60 14.94 6.04
CA GLU A 147 4.40 15.35 5.34
C GLU A 147 4.52 14.98 3.86
N ILE A 148 3.46 14.39 3.31
CA ILE A 148 3.31 14.04 1.91
C ILE A 148 2.04 14.71 1.39
N ASP A 149 2.19 15.48 0.33
CA ASP A 149 1.13 16.15 -0.39
C ASP A 149 1.05 15.55 -1.79
N LEU A 150 0.09 14.66 -1.99
CA LEU A 150 -0.12 13.94 -3.25
C LEU A 150 -0.80 14.84 -4.30
N GLU A 151 -1.49 15.90 -3.88
CA GLU A 151 -2.06 16.86 -4.82
C GLU A 151 -0.95 17.60 -5.59
N HIS A 152 0.15 17.90 -4.92
CA HIS A 152 1.31 18.59 -5.50
C HIS A 152 2.54 17.68 -5.73
N ASN A 153 2.39 16.36 -5.55
CA ASN A 153 3.46 15.35 -5.70
C ASN A 153 4.75 15.71 -4.95
N ARG A 154 4.63 16.07 -3.67
CA ARG A 154 5.77 16.53 -2.87
C ARG A 154 5.80 15.91 -1.47
N VAL A 155 7.00 15.76 -0.93
CA VAL A 155 7.28 15.21 0.40
C VAL A 155 8.32 16.07 1.13
N ARG A 156 8.26 16.10 2.46
CA ARG A 156 9.28 16.71 3.32
C ARG A 156 9.34 16.03 4.68
N ALA A 157 10.49 16.15 5.36
CA ALA A 157 10.51 16.06 6.81
C ALA A 157 9.76 17.26 7.42
N ALA A 158 9.18 17.11 8.61
CA ALA A 158 8.44 18.20 9.26
C ALA A 158 9.35 19.43 9.44
N GLY A 159 8.90 20.59 8.94
CA GLY A 159 9.68 21.83 8.94
C GLY A 159 10.80 21.89 7.89
N GLY A 160 11.05 20.82 7.13
CA GLY A 160 12.03 20.75 6.06
C GLY A 160 11.54 21.31 4.71
N PRO A 161 12.43 21.37 3.70
CA PRO A 161 12.08 21.80 2.36
C PRO A 161 11.21 20.77 1.64
N TRP A 162 10.24 21.25 0.84
CA TRP A 162 9.45 20.39 -0.04
C TRP A 162 10.29 19.85 -1.19
N ARG A 163 10.07 18.58 -1.52
CA ARG A 163 10.75 17.89 -2.61
C ARG A 163 9.74 17.15 -3.46
N SER A 164 9.84 17.30 -4.78
CA SER A 164 8.95 16.59 -5.69
C SER A 164 9.38 15.14 -5.88
N PHE A 165 8.40 14.25 -6.06
CA PHE A 165 8.64 12.86 -6.41
C PHE A 165 7.87 12.47 -7.68
N PRO A 166 8.39 11.53 -8.49
CA PRO A 166 7.69 11.04 -9.66
C PRO A 166 6.53 10.12 -9.27
N ILE A 167 5.38 10.31 -9.91
CA ILE A 167 4.26 9.36 -9.89
C ILE A 167 3.46 9.51 -11.19
N ASP A 168 3.06 8.38 -11.77
CA ASP A 168 2.24 8.38 -12.98
C ASP A 168 0.82 8.88 -12.69
N ALA A 169 0.22 9.55 -13.68
CA ALA A 169 -1.08 10.20 -13.53
C ALA A 169 -2.20 9.24 -13.10
N ARG A 170 -2.23 8.01 -13.64
CA ARG A 170 -3.27 7.03 -13.33
C ARG A 170 -3.18 6.50 -11.89
N PRO A 171 -2.05 5.94 -11.41
CA PRO A 171 -1.90 5.55 -10.01
C PRO A 171 -2.17 6.69 -9.03
N ARG A 172 -1.72 7.91 -9.35
CA ARG A 172 -2.03 9.11 -8.56
C ARG A 172 -3.53 9.36 -8.45
N GLN A 173 -4.26 9.27 -9.55
CA GLN A 173 -5.71 9.49 -9.56
C GLN A 173 -6.45 8.43 -8.72
N LEU A 174 -6.05 7.15 -8.81
CA LEU A 174 -6.63 6.08 -7.98
C LEU A 174 -6.48 6.37 -6.48
N LEU A 175 -5.30 6.84 -6.06
CA LEU A 175 -5.04 7.23 -4.68
C LEU A 175 -5.85 8.47 -4.26
N LEU A 176 -5.93 9.50 -5.10
CA LEU A 176 -6.71 10.73 -4.82
C LEU A 176 -8.21 10.49 -4.73
N ASP A 177 -8.73 9.54 -5.51
CA ASP A 177 -10.15 9.17 -5.51
C ASP A 177 -10.45 8.07 -4.48
N GLY A 178 -9.43 7.41 -3.92
CA GLY A 178 -9.58 6.30 -2.97
C GLY A 178 -10.22 5.05 -3.59
N LEU A 179 -9.97 4.82 -4.89
CA LEU A 179 -10.59 3.74 -5.67
C LEU A 179 -9.74 2.47 -5.62
N ASP A 180 -10.40 1.34 -5.39
CA ASP A 180 -9.82 0.02 -5.68
C ASP A 180 -10.20 -0.47 -7.10
N ASP A 181 -9.69 -1.62 -7.51
CA ASP A 181 -9.94 -2.19 -8.85
C ASP A 181 -11.43 -2.39 -9.16
N ILE A 182 -12.25 -2.67 -8.14
CA ILE A 182 -13.70 -2.87 -8.28
C ILE A 182 -14.35 -1.51 -8.51
N ASP A 183 -14.00 -0.52 -7.68
CA ASP A 183 -14.53 0.84 -7.81
C ASP A 183 -14.15 1.47 -9.17
N ASP A 184 -12.91 1.29 -9.63
CA ASP A 184 -12.45 1.76 -10.95
C ASP A 184 -13.26 1.09 -12.08
N ASN A 185 -13.47 -0.23 -12.01
CA ASN A 185 -14.31 -0.95 -12.98
C ASN A 185 -15.76 -0.47 -12.97
N LEU A 186 -16.32 -0.21 -11.79
CA LEU A 186 -17.71 0.23 -11.66
C LEU A 186 -17.96 1.60 -12.33
N ARG A 187 -16.92 2.44 -12.49
CA ARG A 187 -17.02 3.69 -13.28
C ARG A 187 -17.33 3.42 -14.76
N HIS A 188 -16.90 2.28 -15.28
CA HIS A 188 -17.12 1.85 -16.66
C HIS A 188 -18.38 1.01 -16.84
N ARG A 189 -19.23 0.88 -15.82
CA ARG A 189 -20.41 0.01 -15.86
C ARG A 189 -21.33 0.28 -17.05
N LYS A 190 -21.54 1.55 -17.41
CA LYS A 190 -22.36 1.93 -18.57
C LYS A 190 -21.76 1.44 -19.89
N ASP A 191 -20.46 1.59 -20.06
CA ASP A 191 -19.75 1.16 -21.27
C ASP A 191 -19.73 -0.37 -21.37
N ILE A 192 -19.52 -1.06 -20.24
CA ILE A 192 -19.60 -2.52 -20.13
C ILE A 192 -21.01 -3.02 -20.49
N ASP A 193 -22.05 -2.38 -19.95
CA ASP A 193 -23.43 -2.75 -20.24
C ASP A 193 -23.77 -2.49 -21.72
N ALA A 194 -23.34 -1.35 -22.28
CA ALA A 194 -23.54 -1.03 -23.70
C ALA A 194 -22.82 -2.01 -24.64
N TYR A 195 -21.56 -2.34 -24.35
CA TYR A 195 -20.81 -3.37 -25.06
C TYR A 195 -21.53 -4.71 -24.99
N ARG A 196 -21.97 -5.13 -23.80
CA ARG A 196 -22.66 -6.42 -23.60
C ARG A 196 -23.97 -6.49 -24.38
N THR A 197 -24.77 -5.42 -24.39
CA THR A 197 -25.99 -5.37 -25.20
C THR A 197 -25.68 -5.46 -26.69
N HIS A 198 -24.67 -4.74 -27.17
CA HIS A 198 -24.26 -4.80 -28.57
C HIS A 198 -23.76 -6.20 -28.96
N ASP A 199 -22.92 -6.81 -28.13
CA ASP A 199 -22.37 -8.14 -28.36
C ASP A 199 -23.45 -9.24 -28.31
N GLN A 200 -24.46 -9.09 -27.44
CA GLN A 200 -25.64 -9.97 -27.43
C GLN A 200 -26.41 -9.94 -28.75
N HIS A 201 -26.47 -8.80 -29.43
CA HIS A 201 -27.10 -8.69 -30.74
C HIS A 201 -26.26 -9.35 -31.85
N LEU A 202 -24.93 -9.20 -31.82
CA LEU A 202 -24.03 -9.73 -32.84
C LEU A 202 -23.74 -11.24 -32.69
N HIS A 203 -23.61 -11.69 -31.44
CA HIS A 203 -23.17 -13.04 -31.09
C HIS A 203 -24.16 -13.73 -30.13
N PRO A 204 -25.44 -13.85 -30.50
CA PRO A 204 -26.47 -14.38 -29.59
C PRO A 204 -26.19 -15.80 -29.10
N TRP A 205 -25.41 -16.61 -29.84
CA TRP A 205 -25.03 -17.97 -29.44
C TRP A 205 -24.04 -18.04 -28.27
N LEU A 206 -23.34 -16.95 -27.93
CA LEU A 206 -22.46 -16.89 -26.76
C LEU A 206 -23.22 -16.71 -25.45
N TYR A 207 -24.47 -16.23 -25.53
CA TYR A 207 -25.28 -15.91 -24.37
C TYR A 207 -26.31 -17.00 -24.14
N ARG A 208 -26.31 -17.57 -22.93
CA ARG A 208 -27.33 -18.54 -22.55
C ARG A 208 -28.68 -17.83 -22.54
N PRO A 209 -29.71 -18.30 -23.27
CA PRO A 209 -31.03 -17.71 -23.19
C PRO A 209 -31.51 -17.77 -21.73
N ALA A 210 -32.07 -16.67 -21.24
CA ALA A 210 -32.62 -16.63 -19.89
C ALA A 210 -33.61 -17.78 -19.75
N ASN A 211 -33.34 -18.69 -18.80
CA ASN A 211 -34.19 -19.84 -18.55
C ASN A 211 -35.58 -19.32 -18.18
N THR A 212 -36.53 -19.33 -19.12
CA THR A 212 -37.95 -19.21 -18.79
C THR A 212 -38.29 -20.47 -18.02
N ARG A 213 -38.20 -20.44 -16.68
CA ARG A 213 -38.94 -21.37 -15.85
C ARG A 213 -40.40 -21.18 -16.24
N LYS A 214 -40.93 -22.10 -17.03
CA LYS A 214 -42.37 -22.30 -17.10
C LYS A 214 -42.73 -22.91 -15.77
N ASP A 215 -43.36 -22.11 -14.91
CA ASP A 215 -44.17 -22.64 -13.83
C ASP A 215 -45.27 -23.50 -14.49
N GLN A 216 -45.13 -24.81 -14.35
CA GLN A 216 -46.18 -25.82 -14.52
C GLN A 216 -46.06 -26.81 -13.38
#